data_AF-A0A365P9H5-F1
#
_entry.id   AF-A0A365P9H5-F1
#
_cell.length_a   1.000
_cell.length_b   1.000
_cell.length_c   1.000
_cell.angle_alpha   90.00
_cell.angle_beta   90.00
_cell.angle_gamma   90.00
#
_symmetry.space_group_name_H-M   'P 1'
#
loop_
_entity.id
_entity.type
_entity.pdbx_description
1 polymer ?
#
loop_
_entity_poly.entity_id
_entity_poly.type
_entity_poly.pdbx_seq_one_letter_code
_entity_poly.pdbx_strand_id
1 'polypeptide(L)' 'MNEERIRDYERGAGDLDEAEVQALTDALTHFGARFIPESDRGGVGVRRKFTRTKVRMIETWEGEGGPVGEDDV' A
#
# COMPACT_ATOMS: atom_id res chain seq x y z
N MET A 1 -8.30 -17.02 0.82
CA MET A 1 -8.31 -16.59 2.23
C MET A 1 -9.66 -15.93 2.54
N ASN A 2 -10.28 -16.23 3.68
CA ASN A 2 -11.60 -15.71 4.07
C ASN A 2 -11.44 -14.39 4.88
N GLU A 3 -12.42 -13.49 4.81
CA GLU A 3 -12.41 -12.21 5.53
C GLU A 3 -12.34 -12.39 7.06
N GLU A 4 -13.07 -13.37 7.59
CA GLU A 4 -13.06 -13.69 9.03
C GLU A 4 -11.66 -14.11 9.50
N ARG A 5 -10.94 -14.90 8.69
CA ARG A 5 -9.55 -15.32 8.98
C ARG A 5 -8.60 -14.13 9.06
N ILE A 6 -8.74 -13.16 8.15
CA ILE A 6 -7.93 -11.93 8.16
C ILE A 6 -8.23 -11.12 9.43
N ARG A 7 -9.51 -10.98 9.76
CA ARG A 7 -9.96 -10.22 10.95
C ARG A 7 -9.41 -10.81 12.25
N ASP A 8 -9.43 -12.13 12.38
CA ASP A 8 -8.89 -12.81 13.55
C ASP A 8 -7.38 -12.62 13.66
N TYR A 9 -6.66 -12.70 12.53
CA TYR A 9 -5.22 -12.43 12.48
C TYR A 9 -4.87 -10.99 12.87
N GLU A 10 -5.60 -10.00 12.35
CA GLU A 10 -5.39 -8.57 12.68
C GLU A 10 -5.64 -8.26 14.16
N ARG A 11 -6.55 -9.00 14.81
CA ARG A 11 -6.82 -8.87 16.25
C ARG A 11 -5.81 -9.64 17.12
N GLY A 12 -4.94 -10.46 16.52
CA GLY A 12 -4.09 -11.40 17.25
C GLY A 12 -4.87 -12.55 17.90
N ALA A 13 -6.08 -12.83 17.41
CA ALA A 13 -6.95 -13.91 17.89
C ALA A 13 -6.68 -15.26 17.19
N GLY A 14 -5.85 -15.28 16.16
CA GLY A 14 -5.37 -16.51 15.51
C GLY A 14 -4.22 -16.23 14.55
N ASP A 15 -3.37 -17.24 14.33
CA ASP A 15 -2.25 -17.15 13.39
C ASP A 15 -2.66 -17.61 11.98
N LEU A 16 -1.91 -17.16 10.99
CA LEU A 16 -1.98 -17.63 9.61
C LEU A 16 -0.95 -18.75 9.39
N ASP A 17 -1.31 -19.75 8.59
CA ASP A 17 -0.33 -20.73 8.13
C ASP A 17 0.59 -20.16 7.04
N GLU A 18 1.65 -20.90 6.69
CA GLU A 18 2.63 -20.45 5.69
C GLU A 18 2.01 -20.14 4.32
N ALA A 19 0.99 -20.89 3.89
CA ALA A 19 0.33 -20.67 2.61
C ALA A 19 -0.56 -19.43 2.65
N GLU A 20 -1.24 -19.18 3.76
CA GLU A 20 -2.02 -17.97 4.01
C GLU A 20 -1.13 -16.72 4.10
N VAL A 21 0.02 -16.81 4.78
CA VAL A 21 1.02 -15.74 4.84
C VAL A 21 1.54 -15.40 3.44
N GLN A 22 1.85 -16.41 2.62
CA GLN A 22 2.29 -16.20 1.25
C GLN A 22 1.19 -15.54 0.41
N ALA A 23 -0.05 -16.03 0.50
CA ALA A 23 -1.18 -15.45 -0.23
C ALA A 23 -1.45 -13.98 0.15
N LEU A 24 -1.35 -13.64 1.45
CA LEU A 24 -1.47 -12.27 1.93
C LEU A 24 -0.32 -11.38 1.43
N THR A 25 0.92 -11.89 1.49
CA THR A 25 2.12 -11.20 0.99
C THR A 25 2.01 -10.89 -0.51
N ASP A 26 1.53 -11.85 -1.30
CA ASP A 26 1.33 -11.70 -2.74
C ASP A 26 0.24 -10.67 -3.05
N ALA A 27 -0.88 -10.71 -2.33
CA ALA A 27 -1.95 -9.74 -2.48
C ALA A 27 -1.47 -8.32 -2.14
N LEU A 28 -0.80 -8.14 -1.00
CA LEU A 28 -0.24 -6.85 -0.60
C LEU A 28 0.77 -6.34 -1.65
N THR A 29 1.62 -7.24 -2.16
CA THR A 29 2.58 -6.91 -3.22
C THR A 29 1.89 -6.49 -4.51
N HIS A 30 0.84 -7.20 -4.92
CA HIS A 30 0.02 -6.88 -6.09
C HIS A 30 -0.58 -5.46 -6.00
N PHE A 31 -1.07 -5.08 -4.81
CA PHE A 31 -1.61 -3.74 -4.55
C PHE A 31 -0.56 -2.68 -4.23
N GLY A 32 0.73 -3.02 -4.32
CA GLY A 32 1.84 -2.08 -4.29
C GLY A 32 2.60 -2.00 -2.96
N ALA A 33 2.44 -2.96 -2.05
CA ALA A 33 3.40 -3.12 -0.96
C ALA A 33 4.73 -3.66 -1.50
N ARG A 34 5.84 -3.23 -0.90
CA ARG A 34 7.17 -3.80 -1.11
C ARG A 34 7.73 -4.16 0.25
N PHE A 35 7.88 -5.45 0.50
CA PHE A 35 8.54 -5.96 1.69
C PHE A 35 10.06 -5.75 1.56
N ILE A 36 10.67 -5.26 2.63
CA ILE A 36 12.11 -5.02 2.75
C ILE A 36 12.63 -6.04 3.76
N PRO A 37 13.46 -6.99 3.34
CA PRO A 37 14.05 -7.96 4.25
C PRO A 37 14.96 -7.24 5.25
N GLU A 38 15.23 -7.92 6.36
CA GLU A 38 16.22 -7.44 7.31
C GLU A 38 17.58 -7.25 6.62
N SER A 39 18.27 -6.17 6.98
CA SER A 39 19.61 -5.85 6.47
C SER A 39 20.61 -5.77 7.62
N ASP A 40 21.91 -5.73 7.30
CA ASP A 40 23.00 -5.58 8.28
C ASP A 40 22.91 -4.28 9.12
N ARG A 41 22.06 -3.34 8.70
CA ARG A 41 21.78 -2.07 9.40
C ARG A 41 20.53 -2.14 10.29
N GLY A 42 19.93 -3.33 10.42
CA GLY A 42 18.79 -3.65 11.26
C GLY A 42 17.43 -3.31 10.65
N GLY A 43 16.43 -4.12 11.02
CA GLY A 43 15.01 -3.85 10.82
C GLY A 43 14.38 -4.48 9.57
N VAL A 44 13.17 -4.99 9.75
CA VAL A 44 12.25 -5.38 8.67
C VAL A 44 11.28 -4.23 8.39
N GLY A 45 10.86 -4.07 7.13
CA GLY A 45 9.99 -2.96 6.77
C GLY A 45 9.08 -3.22 5.58
N VAL A 46 8.09 -2.34 5.41
CA VAL A 46 7.17 -2.33 4.27
C VAL A 46 7.15 -0.93 3.66
N ARG A 47 7.37 -0.82 2.35
CA ARG A 47 7.29 0.43 1.60
C ARG A 47 6.13 0.38 0.61
N ARG A 48 5.28 1.41 0.58
CA ARG A 48 4.26 1.56 -0.46
C ARG A 48 4.91 2.04 -1.77
N LYS A 49 4.81 1.25 -2.82
CA LYS A 49 5.15 1.63 -4.19
C LYS A 49 3.95 2.34 -4.79
N PHE A 50 4.08 3.64 -5.09
CA PHE A 50 3.11 4.32 -5.94
C PHE A 50 3.18 3.68 -7.32
N THR A 51 2.15 2.92 -7.70
CA THR A 51 2.08 2.32 -9.03
C THR A 51 1.88 3.42 -10.07
N ARG A 52 2.37 3.25 -11.31
CA ARG A 52 2.21 4.22 -12.41
C ARG A 52 0.75 4.66 -12.60
N THR A 53 -0.21 3.79 -12.31
CA THR A 53 -1.64 4.09 -12.35
C THR A 53 -2.06 5.13 -11.31
N LYS A 54 -1.49 5.09 -10.10
CA LYS A 54 -1.75 6.06 -9.04
C LYS A 54 -1.03 7.39 -9.27
N VAL A 55 0.16 7.36 -9.87
CA VAL A 55 0.87 8.59 -10.29
C VAL A 55 0.08 9.34 -11.35
N ARG A 56 -0.43 8.66 -12.40
CA ARG A 56 -1.30 9.31 -13.41
C ARG A 56 -2.55 9.93 -12.81
N MET A 57 -3.17 9.28 -11.81
CA MET A 57 -4.33 9.87 -11.12
C MET A 57 -3.93 11.13 -10.35
N ILE A 58 -2.77 11.18 -9.68
CA ILE A 58 -2.30 12.40 -9.03
C ILE A 58 -2.01 13.50 -10.06
N GLU A 59 -1.32 13.17 -11.16
CA GLU A 59 -1.03 14.12 -12.25
C GLU A 59 -2.29 14.71 -12.90
N THR A 60 -3.37 13.91 -13.04
CA THR A 60 -4.65 14.41 -13.56
C THR A 60 -5.31 15.40 -12.60
N TRP A 61 -5.18 15.23 -11.29
CA TRP A 61 -5.78 16.11 -10.28
C TRP A 61 -5.01 17.45 -10.10
N GLU A 62 -3.71 17.48 -10.40
CA GLU A 62 -2.93 18.73 -10.45
C GLU A 62 -3.17 19.53 -11.76
N GLY A 63 -3.70 18.87 -12.80
CA GLY A 63 -4.03 19.50 -14.08
C GLY A 63 -5.37 20.24 -14.12
N GLU A 64 -6.18 20.18 -13.05
CA GLU A 64 -7.47 20.89 -12.92
C GLU A 64 -7.34 22.30 -12.28
N GLY A 65 -6.11 22.81 -12.14
CA GLY A 65 -5.87 24.21 -11.85
C GLY A 65 -6.18 25.08 -13.07
N GLY A 66 -7.45 25.50 -13.20
CA GLY A 66 -7.84 26.54 -14.15
C GLY A 66 -7.02 27.83 -13.95
N PRO A 67 -6.97 28.74 -14.94
CA PRO A 67 -6.17 29.95 -14.86
C PRO A 67 -6.47 30.72 -13.56
N VAL A 68 -5.41 31.21 -12.91
CA VAL A 68 -5.50 32.07 -11.72
C VAL A 68 -6.39 33.26 -12.09
N GLY A 69 -7.57 33.36 -11.47
CA GLY A 69 -8.38 34.57 -11.55
C GLY A 69 -7.59 35.70 -10.90
N GLU A 70 -7.39 36.80 -11.62
CA GLU A 70 -6.84 38.02 -11.05
C GLU A 70 -7.81 38.52 -9.96
N ASP A 71 -7.50 38.23 -8.70
CA ASP A 71 -8.12 38.89 -7.54
C ASP A 71 -7.21 40.05 -7.16
N ASP A 72 -7.58 41.24 -7.63
CA ASP A 72 -6.97 42.52 -7.27
C ASP A 72 -7.45 42.88 -5.85
N VAL A 73 -6.57 42.73 -4.84
CA VAL A 73 -6.79 43.15 -3.44
C VAL A 73 -6.05 44.43 -3.09
#